data_AF-A0A2T0ATW7-F1
#
_entry.id   AF-A0A2T0ATW7-F1
#
_cell.length_a   1.000
_cell.length_b   1.000
_cell.length_c   1.000
_cell.angle_alpha   90.00
_cell.angle_beta   90.00
_cell.angle_gamma   90.00
#
_symmetry.space_group_name_H-M   'P 1'
#
loop_
_entity.id
_entity.type
_entity.pdbx_description
1 polymer ?
#
loop_
_entity_poly.entity_id
_entity_poly.type
_entity_poly.pdbx_seq_one_letter_code
_entity_poly.pdbx_strand_id
1 'polypeptide(L)'
;MRKSLPVLLLLLILLNLSGCQSRKETAAAFKEFQNEITGIEVYATEKPGEEPRQIINLVDRQLTQRFLNLLGPLPKTEPPPEDWKGKKDYLAFKYNKNGEIAVSKRYPFWHQDNAPGYLELEDGWHQVAAEFYTKLAPLAEYTEASSDIDPQDAAFLKQYGWTIFYKIKTYTGRLPDKFIHESGEYPVSLYYAYNNELSRDVGLDITPYLGKTVTVNLYKIEEPLPPFMEPRRDANRAVIVKDGIKIIGAWLDAGRHDAFACSLKGRRLEEITGKSWGEWVDQYIDHQNPQEKLISQMSPEKVIETYYEAINNNDPRTAHATETRRRLVSYLFRNMDNNRLYNYSYATNDADEIGNITRARIIRIQPINDPATAGRDDVKKFMVEVDLNVRRVVTYDSGRRILFFTLRQETPTTGWRIDTIGTGP
;
A
#
# COMPACT_ATOMS: atom_id res chain seq x y z
N MET A 1 20.72 -34.61 -51.91
CA MET A 1 21.58 -34.34 -50.74
C MET A 1 20.79 -33.58 -49.69
N ARG A 2 20.69 -34.21 -48.51
CA ARG A 2 20.38 -33.72 -47.15
C ARG A 2 19.30 -32.63 -46.94
N LYS A 3 18.14 -33.15 -46.54
CA LYS A 3 17.21 -32.56 -45.56
C LYS A 3 17.90 -32.44 -44.18
N SER A 4 17.86 -31.26 -43.58
CA SER A 4 18.23 -31.02 -42.17
C SER A 4 17.50 -29.78 -41.67
N LEU A 5 16.24 -29.94 -41.28
CA LEU A 5 15.49 -28.95 -40.52
C LEU A 5 14.49 -29.57 -39.51
N PRO A 6 14.87 -30.57 -38.67
CA PRO A 6 14.04 -30.87 -37.49
C PRO A 6 14.81 -30.89 -36.15
N VAL A 7 16.07 -30.44 -36.08
CA VAL A 7 16.83 -30.50 -34.81
C VAL A 7 16.68 -29.21 -33.99
N LEU A 8 16.49 -28.04 -34.62
CA LEU A 8 16.42 -26.77 -33.90
C LEU A 8 15.06 -26.54 -33.20
N LEU A 9 13.97 -27.14 -33.72
CA LEU A 9 12.63 -26.99 -33.13
C LEU A 9 12.42 -27.90 -31.90
N LEU A 10 13.15 -29.02 -31.79
CA LEU A 10 13.08 -29.90 -30.61
C LEU A 10 13.82 -29.32 -29.40
N LEU A 11 14.86 -28.51 -29.61
CA LEU A 11 15.61 -27.85 -28.52
C LEU A 11 14.83 -26.71 -27.86
N LEU A 12 13.92 -26.04 -28.58
CA LEU A 12 13.05 -25.00 -28.03
C LEU A 12 11.85 -25.54 -27.26
N ILE A 13 11.45 -26.79 -27.49
CA ILE A 13 10.38 -27.46 -26.71
C ILE A 13 10.94 -28.07 -25.41
N LEU A 14 12.21 -28.45 -25.37
CA LEU A 14 12.85 -28.95 -24.14
C LEU A 14 13.23 -27.86 -23.14
N LEU A 15 13.37 -26.60 -23.56
CA LEU A 15 13.61 -25.46 -22.66
C LEU A 15 12.33 -24.93 -21.96
N ASN A 16 11.15 -25.38 -22.39
CA ASN A 16 9.87 -25.08 -21.72
C ASN A 16 9.42 -26.20 -20.75
N LEU A 17 10.24 -27.24 -20.54
CA LEU A 17 9.98 -28.32 -19.57
C LEU A 17 10.85 -28.24 -18.31
N SER A 18 11.63 -27.16 -18.14
CA SER A 18 12.36 -26.89 -16.88
C SER A 18 11.47 -26.43 -15.73
N GLY A 19 10.14 -26.38 -15.91
CA GLY A 19 9.16 -25.92 -14.93
C GLY A 19 8.52 -26.99 -14.03
N CYS A 20 8.98 -28.25 -14.09
CA CYS A 20 8.53 -29.31 -13.18
C CYS A 20 9.73 -30.07 -12.61
N GLN A 21 10.55 -29.42 -11.78
CA GLN A 21 11.33 -30.19 -10.81
C GLN A 21 10.34 -30.82 -9.83
N SER A 22 10.27 -32.15 -9.83
CA SER A 22 9.51 -32.88 -8.82
C SER A 22 10.05 -32.51 -7.44
N ARG A 23 9.17 -31.92 -6.62
CA ARG A 23 9.45 -31.51 -5.24
C ARG A 23 9.84 -32.76 -4.45
N LYS A 24 11.14 -32.95 -4.17
CA LYS A 24 11.59 -33.98 -3.23
C LYS A 24 11.41 -33.44 -1.81
N GLU A 25 10.17 -33.49 -1.33
CA GLU A 25 9.92 -33.37 0.12
C GLU A 25 10.74 -34.44 0.82
N THR A 26 11.47 -34.02 1.85
CA THR A 26 12.37 -34.90 2.59
C THR A 26 11.70 -35.36 3.89
N ALA A 27 11.97 -36.61 4.29
CA ALA A 27 11.53 -37.15 5.58
C ALA A 27 12.44 -36.75 6.77
N ALA A 28 13.38 -35.82 6.56
CA ALA A 28 14.30 -35.38 7.61
C ALA A 28 13.53 -34.64 8.71
N ALA A 29 13.82 -34.93 9.97
CA ALA A 29 13.20 -34.24 11.10
C ALA A 29 13.80 -32.84 11.29
N PHE A 30 13.03 -31.88 11.83
CA PHE A 30 13.48 -30.49 11.99
C PHE A 30 14.84 -30.35 12.68
N LYS A 31 15.07 -31.15 13.74
CA LYS A 31 16.33 -31.15 14.50
C LYS A 31 17.57 -31.52 13.68
N GLU A 32 17.40 -32.26 12.59
CA GLU A 32 18.50 -32.71 11.73
C GLU A 32 19.01 -31.59 10.82
N PHE A 33 18.17 -30.61 10.48
CA PHE A 33 18.51 -29.57 9.50
C PHE A 33 18.36 -28.14 10.02
N GLN A 34 17.89 -27.92 11.25
CA GLN A 34 17.63 -26.57 11.79
C GLN A 34 18.80 -25.58 11.68
N ASN A 35 20.04 -26.06 11.69
CA ASN A 35 21.25 -25.23 11.56
C ASN A 35 21.65 -24.96 10.09
N GLU A 36 21.01 -25.62 9.13
CA GLU A 36 21.29 -25.55 7.70
C GLU A 36 20.16 -24.84 6.93
N ILE A 37 19.20 -24.23 7.65
CA ILE A 37 18.06 -23.54 7.04
C ILE A 37 18.54 -22.30 6.28
N THR A 38 18.14 -22.20 5.02
CA THR A 38 18.46 -21.10 4.11
C THR A 38 17.22 -20.40 3.56
N GLY A 39 16.01 -20.89 3.85
CA GLY A 39 14.76 -20.25 3.43
C GLY A 39 13.55 -20.72 4.21
N ILE A 40 12.46 -19.95 4.11
CA ILE A 40 11.17 -20.23 4.76
C ILE A 40 10.07 -20.16 3.69
N GLU A 41 9.17 -21.13 3.71
CA GLU A 41 7.96 -21.14 2.91
C GLU A 41 6.74 -21.10 3.84
N VAL A 42 5.73 -20.32 3.48
CA VAL A 42 4.44 -20.31 4.18
C VAL A 42 3.35 -20.72 3.20
N TYR A 43 2.48 -21.62 3.64
CA TYR A 43 1.33 -22.08 2.89
C TYR A 43 0.05 -21.79 3.65
N ALA A 44 -0.95 -21.28 2.95
CA ALA A 44 -2.27 -21.00 3.51
C ALA A 44 -3.37 -21.71 2.73
N THR A 45 -4.46 -22.03 3.41
CA THR A 45 -5.66 -22.63 2.83
C THR A 45 -6.76 -21.59 2.76
N GLU A 46 -7.22 -21.24 1.55
CA GLU A 46 -8.27 -20.24 1.36
C GLU A 46 -9.66 -20.76 1.79
N LYS A 47 -9.94 -22.04 1.56
CA LYS A 47 -11.20 -22.69 1.96
C LYS A 47 -10.97 -24.09 2.53
N PRO A 48 -11.76 -24.52 3.53
CA PRO A 48 -11.66 -25.88 4.06
C PRO A 48 -11.74 -26.94 2.95
N GLY A 49 -10.76 -27.84 2.89
CA GLY A 49 -10.68 -28.90 1.89
C GLY A 49 -9.90 -28.55 0.61
N GLU A 50 -9.45 -27.31 0.45
CA GLU A 50 -8.52 -26.95 -0.64
C GLU A 50 -7.06 -27.25 -0.27
N GLU A 51 -6.27 -27.61 -1.28
CA GLU A 51 -4.82 -27.79 -1.15
C GLU A 51 -4.14 -26.47 -0.73
N PRO A 52 -3.25 -26.47 0.28
CA PRO A 52 -2.54 -25.28 0.71
C PRO A 52 -1.72 -24.65 -0.42
N ARG A 53 -1.88 -23.34 -0.64
CA ARG A 53 -1.13 -22.56 -1.63
C ARG A 53 0.05 -21.85 -0.98
N GLN A 54 1.19 -21.80 -1.68
CA GLN A 54 2.34 -21.04 -1.20
C GLN A 54 2.03 -19.54 -1.27
N ILE A 55 2.12 -18.86 -0.14
CA ILE A 55 1.92 -17.42 -0.02
C ILE A 55 3.22 -16.65 0.27
N ILE A 56 4.23 -17.33 0.83
CA ILE A 56 5.57 -16.76 1.06
C ILE A 56 6.61 -17.78 0.60
N ASN A 57 7.62 -17.28 -0.10
CA ASN A 57 8.79 -18.04 -0.54
C ASN A 57 10.06 -17.20 -0.29
N LEU A 58 10.57 -17.26 0.93
CA LEU A 58 11.77 -16.54 1.34
C LEU A 58 13.02 -17.39 1.05
N VAL A 59 13.90 -16.87 0.20
CA VAL A 59 15.17 -17.53 -0.19
C VAL A 59 16.42 -16.69 0.13
N ASP A 60 16.22 -15.46 0.61
CA ASP A 60 17.31 -14.61 1.09
C ASP A 60 17.84 -15.17 2.41
N ARG A 61 19.10 -15.61 2.44
CA ARG A 61 19.70 -16.28 3.60
C ARG A 61 19.81 -15.38 4.82
N GLN A 62 20.19 -14.11 4.65
CA GLN A 62 20.37 -13.21 5.79
C GLN A 62 19.03 -12.80 6.38
N LEU A 63 18.04 -12.52 5.53
CA LEU A 63 16.68 -12.23 5.97
C LEU A 63 16.06 -13.47 6.62
N THR A 64 16.28 -14.66 6.05
CA THR A 64 15.88 -15.92 6.68
C THR A 64 16.44 -16.05 8.08
N GLN A 65 17.73 -15.80 8.28
CA GLN A 65 18.34 -15.90 9.60
C GLN A 65 17.70 -14.94 10.61
N ARG A 66 17.31 -13.72 10.20
CA ARG A 66 16.57 -12.78 11.06
C ARG A 66 15.24 -13.38 11.51
N PHE A 67 14.49 -14.00 10.61
CA PHE A 67 13.23 -14.67 10.95
C PHE A 67 13.44 -15.91 11.83
N LEU A 68 14.50 -16.69 11.60
CA LEU A 68 14.82 -17.83 12.47
C LEU A 68 15.17 -17.38 13.90
N ASN A 69 15.84 -16.23 14.05
CA ASN A 69 16.09 -15.65 15.37
C ASN A 69 14.78 -15.26 16.07
N LEU A 70 13.78 -14.77 15.34
CA LEU A 70 12.44 -14.49 15.88
C LEU A 70 11.64 -15.76 16.17
N LEU A 71 11.83 -16.82 15.38
CA LEU A 71 11.22 -18.13 15.61
C LEU A 71 11.67 -18.71 16.97
N GLY A 72 12.92 -18.42 17.35
CA GLY A 72 13.44 -18.66 18.69
C GLY A 72 13.67 -20.14 19.02
N PRO A 73 13.80 -20.51 20.31
CA PRO A 73 14.19 -21.84 20.74
C PRO A 73 13.07 -22.89 20.68
N LEU A 74 11.86 -22.50 20.23
CA LEU A 74 10.68 -23.37 20.10
C LEU A 74 10.47 -24.26 21.34
N PRO A 75 10.05 -23.71 22.50
CA PRO A 75 9.78 -24.53 23.68
C PRO A 75 8.57 -25.44 23.42
N LYS A 76 8.62 -26.68 23.92
CA LYS A 76 7.48 -27.60 23.88
C LYS A 76 6.30 -27.03 24.64
N THR A 77 5.10 -27.27 24.14
CA THR A 77 3.82 -26.86 24.72
C THR A 77 2.76 -27.93 24.49
N GLU A 78 1.67 -27.84 25.23
CA GLU A 78 0.44 -28.55 24.90
C GLU A 78 -0.10 -28.10 23.53
N PRO A 79 -0.89 -28.95 22.85
CA PRO A 79 -1.57 -28.58 21.61
C PRO A 79 -2.41 -27.30 21.75
N PRO A 80 -2.65 -26.59 20.64
CA PRO A 80 -3.56 -25.45 20.64
C PRO A 80 -4.98 -25.86 21.11
N PRO A 81 -5.73 -24.96 21.77
CA PRO A 81 -7.10 -25.21 22.22
C PRO A 81 -8.03 -25.69 21.09
N GLU A 82 -8.97 -26.59 21.40
CA GLU A 82 -9.94 -27.11 20.42
C GLU A 82 -10.79 -26.01 19.78
N ASP A 83 -11.07 -24.93 20.52
CA ASP A 83 -11.88 -23.80 20.09
C ASP A 83 -11.08 -22.67 19.40
N TRP A 84 -9.82 -22.92 19.02
CA TRP A 84 -8.92 -21.97 18.35
C TRP A 84 -9.60 -21.20 17.20
N LYS A 85 -9.52 -19.88 17.25
CA LYS A 85 -10.11 -18.96 16.25
C LYS A 85 -9.10 -18.33 15.29
N GLY A 86 -7.81 -18.51 15.57
CA GLY A 86 -6.74 -18.03 14.70
C GLY A 86 -6.67 -18.77 13.36
N LYS A 87 -5.71 -18.37 12.54
CA LYS A 87 -5.40 -19.00 11.26
C LYS A 87 -4.67 -20.32 11.49
N LYS A 88 -4.81 -21.21 10.51
CA LYS A 88 -4.20 -22.54 10.47
C LYS A 88 -3.49 -22.68 9.13
N ASP A 89 -2.21 -22.33 9.12
CA ASP A 89 -1.34 -22.34 7.96
C ASP A 89 -0.29 -23.44 8.10
N TYR A 90 0.71 -23.44 7.22
CA TYR A 90 1.84 -24.35 7.29
C TYR A 90 3.16 -23.64 7.04
N LEU A 91 4.20 -24.07 7.75
CA LEU A 91 5.59 -23.68 7.49
C LEU A 91 6.33 -24.82 6.82
N ALA A 92 7.20 -24.49 5.86
CA ALA A 92 8.24 -25.41 5.41
C ALA A 92 9.58 -24.67 5.38
N PHE A 93 10.67 -25.41 5.55
CA PHE A 93 12.01 -24.87 5.61
C PHE A 93 12.81 -25.35 4.41
N LYS A 94 13.48 -24.42 3.74
CA LYS A 94 14.52 -24.73 2.77
C LYS A 94 15.83 -24.87 3.49
N TYR A 95 16.58 -25.92 3.23
CA TYR A 95 17.85 -26.16 3.90
C TYR A 95 18.87 -26.78 2.95
N ASN A 96 20.15 -26.58 3.26
CA ASN A 96 21.23 -27.17 2.49
C ASN A 96 21.44 -28.62 2.92
N LYS A 97 21.39 -29.55 1.96
CA LYS A 97 21.72 -30.95 2.15
C LYS A 97 22.76 -31.35 1.11
N ASN A 98 24.01 -31.52 1.55
CA ASN A 98 25.13 -31.93 0.69
C ASN A 98 25.33 -31.04 -0.55
N GLY A 99 25.09 -29.73 -0.43
CA GLY A 99 25.26 -28.77 -1.53
C GLY A 99 24.00 -28.56 -2.39
N GLU A 100 22.92 -29.30 -2.13
CA GLU A 100 21.62 -29.12 -2.79
C GLU A 100 20.60 -28.48 -1.83
N ILE A 101 19.70 -27.65 -2.36
CA ILE A 101 18.60 -27.09 -1.58
C ILE A 101 17.47 -28.13 -1.51
N ALA A 102 17.22 -28.63 -0.31
CA ALA A 102 16.08 -29.48 0.01
C ALA A 102 14.96 -28.66 0.67
N VAL A 103 13.74 -29.22 0.66
CA VAL A 103 12.57 -28.65 1.34
C VAL A 103 12.07 -29.67 2.36
N SER A 104 11.78 -29.21 3.58
CA SER A 104 11.14 -30.04 4.61
C SER A 104 9.70 -30.40 4.21
N LYS A 105 9.08 -31.32 4.95
CA LYS A 105 7.62 -31.40 4.94
C LYS A 105 6.98 -30.08 5.43
N ARG A 106 5.68 -29.95 5.21
CA ARG A 106 4.86 -28.83 5.72
C ARG A 106 4.46 -29.11 7.17
N TYR A 107 4.87 -28.24 8.08
CA TYR A 107 4.54 -28.28 9.50
C TYR A 107 3.30 -27.42 9.77
N PRO A 108 2.25 -27.97 10.41
CA PRO A 108 1.09 -27.19 10.85
C PRO A 108 1.51 -26.02 11.73
N PHE A 109 1.05 -24.82 11.37
CA PHE A 109 1.38 -23.57 12.06
C PHE A 109 0.13 -22.76 12.33
N TRP A 110 -0.28 -22.73 13.59
CA TRP A 110 -1.48 -22.04 14.04
C TRP A 110 -1.09 -20.72 14.68
N HIS A 111 -1.65 -19.61 14.20
CA HIS A 111 -1.25 -18.27 14.63
C HIS A 111 -2.45 -17.33 14.64
N GLN A 112 -2.31 -16.21 15.33
CA GLN A 112 -3.28 -15.12 15.36
C GLN A 112 -2.56 -13.81 15.69
N ASP A 113 -3.22 -12.70 15.38
CA ASP A 113 -2.63 -11.38 15.61
C ASP A 113 -2.36 -11.15 17.10
N ASN A 114 -1.17 -10.62 17.40
CA ASN A 114 -0.76 -10.19 18.74
C ASN A 114 -0.79 -11.26 19.84
N ALA A 115 -0.78 -12.55 19.49
CA ALA A 115 -0.66 -13.64 20.46
C ALA A 115 0.33 -14.72 19.99
N PRO A 116 0.91 -15.50 20.92
CA PRO A 116 1.78 -16.62 20.55
C PRO A 116 1.06 -17.63 19.63
N GLY A 117 1.82 -18.19 18.69
CA GLY A 117 1.38 -19.27 17.82
C GLY A 117 1.85 -20.65 18.28
N TYR A 118 1.49 -21.66 17.51
CA TYR A 118 1.80 -23.07 17.74
C TYR A 118 2.34 -23.70 16.45
N LEU A 119 3.49 -24.35 16.53
CA LEU A 119 4.11 -25.09 15.44
C LEU A 119 4.21 -26.57 15.82
N GLU A 120 3.60 -27.45 15.03
CA GLU A 120 3.69 -28.89 15.24
C GLU A 120 4.93 -29.43 14.54
N LEU A 121 5.90 -29.93 15.31
CA LEU A 121 7.11 -30.62 14.82
C LEU A 121 7.00 -32.13 15.07
N GLU A 122 8.01 -32.90 14.66
CA GLU A 122 8.02 -34.36 14.87
C GLU A 122 7.86 -34.79 16.33
N ASP A 123 8.31 -33.98 17.30
CA ASP A 123 8.29 -34.31 18.71
C ASP A 123 7.20 -33.56 19.52
N GLY A 124 6.20 -33.00 18.84
CA GLY A 124 5.01 -32.41 19.43
C GLY A 124 4.78 -30.95 19.04
N TRP A 125 3.96 -30.25 19.83
CA TRP A 125 3.65 -28.85 19.63
C TRP A 125 4.68 -27.94 20.31
N HIS A 126 5.02 -26.85 19.64
CA HIS A 126 5.97 -25.85 20.12
C HIS A 126 5.35 -24.46 20.07
N GLN A 127 5.62 -23.64 21.08
CA GLN A 127 5.14 -22.27 21.11
C GLN A 127 6.02 -21.39 20.23
N VAL A 128 5.39 -20.52 19.44
CA VAL A 128 6.03 -19.53 18.57
C VAL A 128 5.71 -18.14 19.08
N ALA A 129 6.70 -17.26 19.20
CA ALA A 129 6.47 -15.88 19.63
C ALA A 129 5.58 -15.14 18.62
N ALA A 130 4.67 -14.28 19.12
CA ALA A 130 3.76 -13.49 18.28
C ALA A 130 4.51 -12.68 17.21
N GLU A 131 5.64 -12.10 17.61
CA GLU A 131 6.49 -11.26 16.77
C GLU A 131 6.97 -11.95 15.49
N PHE A 132 7.21 -13.27 15.53
CA PHE A 132 7.63 -14.03 14.35
C PHE A 132 6.62 -13.89 13.21
N TYR A 133 5.34 -14.19 13.47
CA TYR A 133 4.34 -14.12 12.43
C TYR A 133 3.98 -12.67 12.09
N THR A 134 3.86 -11.79 13.07
CA THR A 134 3.56 -10.36 12.83
C THR A 134 4.56 -9.73 11.87
N LYS A 135 5.84 -10.09 11.93
CA LYS A 135 6.87 -9.59 11.00
C LYS A 135 6.99 -10.40 9.70
N LEU A 136 6.61 -11.67 9.71
CA LEU A 136 6.70 -12.56 8.53
C LEU A 136 5.51 -12.36 7.57
N ALA A 137 4.30 -12.23 8.10
CA ALA A 137 3.07 -12.13 7.31
C ALA A 137 3.11 -11.04 6.22
N PRO A 138 3.66 -9.84 6.47
CA PRO A 138 3.77 -8.81 5.43
C PRO A 138 4.58 -9.22 4.19
N LEU A 139 5.48 -10.22 4.28
CA LEU A 139 6.20 -10.73 3.11
C LEU A 139 5.29 -11.35 2.06
N ALA A 140 4.07 -11.78 2.41
CA ALA A 140 3.09 -12.23 1.44
C ALA A 140 2.71 -11.12 0.44
N GLU A 141 2.84 -9.86 0.86
CA GLU A 141 2.59 -8.69 0.01
C GLU A 141 3.89 -8.00 -0.46
N TYR A 142 5.01 -8.17 0.24
CA TYR A 142 6.31 -7.63 -0.15
C TYR A 142 7.16 -8.64 -0.93
N THR A 143 6.76 -8.92 -2.17
CA THR A 143 7.34 -10.00 -2.99
C THR A 143 8.81 -9.79 -3.40
N GLU A 144 9.32 -8.57 -3.31
CA GLU A 144 10.71 -8.20 -3.63
C GLU A 144 11.56 -7.92 -2.38
N ALA A 145 11.05 -8.28 -1.19
CA ALA A 145 11.75 -8.05 0.05
C ALA A 145 13.12 -8.74 0.10
N SER A 146 14.12 -8.03 0.62
CA SER A 146 15.50 -8.51 0.69
C SER A 146 16.28 -7.95 1.88
N SER A 147 17.36 -8.64 2.23
CA SER A 147 18.34 -8.20 3.23
C SER A 147 19.33 -7.16 2.69
N ASP A 148 19.27 -6.82 1.40
CA ASP A 148 20.14 -5.84 0.76
C ASP A 148 19.80 -4.43 1.26
N ILE A 149 20.37 -4.05 2.39
CA ILE A 149 20.15 -2.75 3.04
C ILE A 149 21.35 -1.85 2.74
N ASP A 150 21.09 -0.65 2.22
CA ASP A 150 22.14 0.35 2.02
C ASP A 150 22.67 0.81 3.40
N PRO A 151 23.98 0.65 3.69
CA PRO A 151 24.53 1.03 4.98
C PRO A 151 24.37 2.53 5.31
N GLN A 152 24.36 3.40 4.30
CA GLN A 152 24.15 4.84 4.50
C GLN A 152 22.72 5.13 4.92
N ASP A 153 21.76 4.46 4.29
CA ASP A 153 20.34 4.59 4.62
C ASP A 153 20.08 4.08 6.05
N ALA A 154 20.65 2.92 6.40
CA ALA A 154 20.57 2.36 7.75
C ALA A 154 21.18 3.29 8.80
N ALA A 155 22.38 3.81 8.54
CA ALA A 155 23.05 4.74 9.44
C ALA A 155 22.25 6.04 9.62
N PHE A 156 21.64 6.56 8.55
CA PHE A 156 20.81 7.76 8.59
C PHE A 156 19.54 7.54 9.41
N LEU A 157 18.76 6.49 9.13
CA LEU A 157 17.54 6.18 9.88
C LEU A 157 17.81 5.92 11.37
N LYS A 158 18.93 5.27 11.69
CA LYS A 158 19.33 5.00 13.08
C LYS A 158 19.58 6.27 13.90
N GLN A 159 20.02 7.38 13.27
CA GLN A 159 20.17 8.67 13.96
C GLN A 159 18.84 9.20 14.52
N TYR A 160 17.73 8.76 13.94
CA TYR A 160 16.37 9.14 14.35
C TYR A 160 15.66 8.02 15.14
N GLY A 161 16.36 6.94 15.48
CA GLY A 161 15.82 5.84 16.29
C GLY A 161 15.06 4.77 15.50
N TRP A 162 15.25 4.70 14.17
CA TRP A 162 14.58 3.69 13.33
C TRP A 162 15.57 2.63 12.85
N THR A 163 15.20 1.37 13.00
CA THR A 163 16.00 0.22 12.59
C THR A 163 15.37 -0.44 11.38
N ILE A 164 16.13 -0.61 10.30
CA ILE A 164 15.66 -1.31 9.10
C ILE A 164 15.63 -2.81 9.39
N PHE A 165 14.47 -3.43 9.20
CA PHE A 165 14.30 -4.88 9.29
C PHE A 165 14.65 -5.55 7.94
N TYR A 166 14.10 -5.04 6.84
CA TYR A 166 14.46 -5.43 5.46
C TYR A 166 14.12 -4.33 4.45
N LYS A 167 14.75 -4.38 3.27
CA LYS A 167 14.36 -3.58 2.11
C LYS A 167 13.13 -4.20 1.48
N ILE A 168 12.05 -3.43 1.32
CA ILE A 168 10.84 -3.86 0.62
C ILE A 168 11.10 -3.79 -0.89
N LYS A 169 11.59 -2.65 -1.37
CA LYS A 169 11.85 -2.42 -2.80
C LYS A 169 12.74 -1.20 -3.04
N THR A 170 13.47 -1.22 -4.15
CA THR A 170 14.09 -0.04 -4.75
C THR A 170 13.40 0.29 -6.07
N TYR A 171 13.12 1.55 -6.34
CA TYR A 171 12.62 2.01 -7.64
C TYR A 171 13.33 3.29 -8.07
N THR A 172 13.34 3.51 -9.38
CA THR A 172 13.83 4.74 -10.00
C THR A 172 12.62 5.49 -10.57
N GLY A 173 12.50 6.77 -10.26
CA GLY A 173 11.37 7.59 -10.66
C GLY A 173 11.79 9.05 -10.88
N ARG A 174 11.00 9.80 -11.65
CA ARG A 174 11.20 11.23 -11.83
C ARG A 174 10.36 12.00 -10.82
N LEU A 175 10.98 12.93 -10.10
CA LEU A 175 10.28 13.88 -9.24
C LEU A 175 9.39 14.80 -10.08
N PRO A 176 8.27 15.31 -9.55
CA PRO A 176 7.44 16.26 -10.28
C PRO A 176 8.26 17.51 -10.62
N ASP A 177 7.91 18.19 -11.71
CA ASP A 177 8.61 19.42 -12.14
C ASP A 177 8.35 20.59 -11.19
N LYS A 178 7.22 20.56 -10.49
CA LYS A 178 6.80 21.54 -9.48
C LYS A 178 5.91 20.87 -8.44
N PHE A 179 5.80 21.47 -7.25
CA PHE A 179 4.86 21.04 -6.22
C PHE A 179 3.43 21.57 -6.41
N ILE A 180 3.21 22.43 -7.41
CA ILE A 180 1.89 22.97 -7.71
C ILE A 180 1.02 21.87 -8.35
N HIS A 181 -0.16 21.68 -7.78
CA HIS A 181 -1.22 20.79 -8.23
C HIS A 181 -2.17 21.52 -9.17
N GLU A 182 -2.26 21.01 -10.39
CA GLU A 182 -3.19 21.53 -11.40
C GLU A 182 -4.61 21.02 -11.16
N SER A 183 -5.60 21.82 -11.58
CA SER A 183 -7.01 21.45 -11.52
C SER A 183 -7.25 20.10 -12.23
N GLY A 184 -7.81 19.14 -11.48
CA GLY A 184 -8.16 17.79 -11.95
C GLY A 184 -6.99 16.83 -12.16
N GLU A 185 -5.77 17.22 -11.80
CA GLU A 185 -4.58 16.38 -11.96
C GLU A 185 -4.53 15.27 -10.89
N TYR A 186 -3.93 14.13 -11.24
CA TYR A 186 -3.57 13.12 -10.24
C TYR A 186 -2.52 13.69 -9.25
N PRO A 187 -2.72 13.61 -7.92
CA PRO A 187 -2.08 14.50 -6.95
C PRO A 187 -0.65 14.07 -6.54
N VAL A 188 0.19 13.67 -7.51
CA VAL A 188 1.60 13.30 -7.26
C VAL A 188 2.41 14.50 -6.77
N SER A 189 2.14 15.70 -7.29
CA SER A 189 2.77 16.93 -6.82
C SER A 189 2.51 17.17 -5.34
N LEU A 190 1.27 16.97 -4.88
CA LEU A 190 0.90 17.06 -3.46
C LEU A 190 1.55 15.97 -2.60
N TYR A 191 1.67 14.74 -3.12
CA TYR A 191 2.38 13.66 -2.42
C TYR A 191 3.82 14.07 -2.08
N TYR A 192 4.57 14.55 -3.07
CA TYR A 192 5.96 14.96 -2.84
C TYR A 192 6.05 16.27 -2.07
N ALA A 193 5.12 17.21 -2.24
CA ALA A 193 5.07 18.44 -1.45
C ALA A 193 4.91 18.14 0.04
N TYR A 194 3.95 17.27 0.39
CA TYR A 194 3.68 16.84 1.77
C TYR A 194 4.93 16.20 2.39
N ASN A 195 5.48 15.21 1.70
CA ASN A 195 6.65 14.47 2.18
C ASN A 195 7.94 15.32 2.18
N ASN A 196 7.98 16.41 1.40
CA ASN A 196 9.07 17.38 1.49
C ASN A 196 9.02 18.17 2.80
N GLU A 197 7.83 18.51 3.32
CA GLU A 197 7.73 19.13 4.65
C GLU A 197 8.24 18.18 5.74
N LEU A 198 7.90 16.89 5.64
CA LEU A 198 8.41 15.85 6.54
C LEU A 198 9.94 15.72 6.44
N SER A 199 10.48 15.80 5.23
CA SER A 199 11.93 15.76 4.96
C SER A 199 12.65 16.99 5.51
N ARG A 200 12.04 18.18 5.43
CA ARG A 200 12.60 19.43 5.97
C ARG A 200 12.71 19.42 7.48
N ASP A 201 11.81 18.75 8.18
CA ASP A 201 11.90 18.57 9.63
C ASP A 201 13.18 17.82 10.05
N VAL A 202 13.81 17.07 9.14
CA VAL A 202 15.09 16.36 9.35
C VAL A 202 16.26 16.97 8.57
N GLY A 203 16.11 18.22 8.09
CA GLY A 203 17.18 18.96 7.42
C GLY A 203 17.44 18.56 5.97
N LEU A 204 16.51 17.82 5.35
CA LEU A 204 16.55 17.45 3.93
C LEU A 204 15.62 18.37 3.12
N ASP A 205 15.86 18.50 1.81
CA ASP A 205 15.00 19.29 0.93
C ASP A 205 15.04 18.75 -0.50
N ILE A 206 13.88 18.36 -1.00
CA ILE A 206 13.67 17.78 -2.33
C ILE A 206 13.53 18.89 -3.39
N THR A 207 13.19 20.12 -3.01
CA THR A 207 12.92 21.24 -3.95
C THR A 207 14.02 21.46 -5.00
N PRO A 208 15.33 21.44 -4.68
CA PRO A 208 16.40 21.63 -5.67
C PRO A 208 16.52 20.49 -6.70
N TYR A 209 15.79 19.40 -6.51
CA TYR A 209 15.86 18.17 -7.30
C TYR A 209 14.59 17.94 -8.11
N LEU A 210 13.62 18.85 -8.09
CA LEU A 210 12.40 18.75 -8.89
C LEU A 210 12.73 18.56 -10.38
N GLY A 211 11.93 17.73 -11.04
CA GLY A 211 12.15 17.30 -12.42
C GLY A 211 13.30 16.31 -12.64
N LYS A 212 14.13 16.00 -11.63
CA LYS A 212 15.21 15.00 -11.75
C LYS A 212 14.71 13.56 -11.56
N THR A 213 15.44 12.63 -12.15
CA THR A 213 15.33 11.20 -11.82
C THR A 213 16.08 10.91 -10.52
N VAL A 214 15.42 10.20 -9.62
CA VAL A 214 15.91 9.83 -8.29
C VAL A 214 15.75 8.32 -8.07
N THR A 215 16.55 7.79 -7.17
CA THR A 215 16.36 6.44 -6.62
C THR A 215 15.61 6.56 -5.32
N VAL A 216 14.65 5.66 -5.08
CA VAL A 216 13.94 5.60 -3.81
C VAL A 216 14.01 4.19 -3.26
N ASN A 217 14.41 4.10 -2.01
CA ASN A 217 14.41 2.86 -1.24
C ASN A 217 13.24 2.88 -0.26
N LEU A 218 12.45 1.82 -0.30
CA LEU A 218 11.36 1.56 0.63
C LEU A 218 11.79 0.44 1.57
N TYR A 219 11.73 0.70 2.87
CA TYR A 219 12.17 -0.21 3.92
C TYR A 219 11.01 -0.57 4.85
N LYS A 220 11.03 -1.80 5.37
CA LYS A 220 10.28 -2.17 6.58
C LYS A 220 11.16 -1.84 7.78
N ILE A 221 10.61 -1.15 8.78
CA ILE A 221 11.33 -0.85 10.02
C ILE A 221 10.88 -1.77 11.17
N GLU A 222 11.68 -1.86 12.21
CA GLU A 222 11.41 -2.74 13.36
C GLU A 222 10.40 -2.12 14.32
N GLU A 223 10.51 -0.83 14.57
CA GLU A 223 9.72 -0.08 15.54
C GLU A 223 8.34 0.28 14.98
N PRO A 224 7.26 0.24 15.79
CA PRO A 224 5.94 0.68 15.36
C PRO A 224 5.93 2.19 15.10
N LEU A 225 5.05 2.65 14.20
CA LEU A 225 4.81 4.09 14.00
C LEU A 225 4.31 4.76 15.30
N PRO A 226 4.34 6.09 15.42
CA PRO A 226 3.84 6.79 16.60
C PRO A 226 2.37 6.47 16.96
N PRO A 227 1.94 6.63 18.23
CA PRO A 227 0.60 6.26 18.69
C PRO A 227 -0.57 6.90 17.94
N PHE A 228 -0.40 8.10 17.36
CA PHE A 228 -1.47 8.74 16.58
C PHE A 228 -1.78 8.01 15.27
N MET A 229 -0.95 7.04 14.87
CA MET A 229 -1.16 6.22 13.67
C MET A 229 -2.02 4.98 13.92
N GLU A 230 -2.55 4.76 15.13
CA GLU A 230 -3.48 3.64 15.36
C GLU A 230 -4.67 3.69 14.37
N PRO A 231 -5.12 2.54 13.82
CA PRO A 231 -4.65 1.17 14.09
C PRO A 231 -3.46 0.71 13.20
N ARG A 232 -2.85 1.61 12.42
CA ARG A 232 -1.88 1.28 11.35
C ARG A 232 -0.41 1.30 11.80
N ARG A 233 -0.15 1.18 13.10
CA ARG A 233 1.21 1.31 13.62
C ARG A 233 2.18 0.27 13.08
N ASP A 234 1.68 -0.91 12.77
CA ASP A 234 2.47 -2.05 12.28
C ASP A 234 2.69 -2.05 10.76
N ALA A 235 2.17 -1.04 10.04
CA ALA A 235 2.54 -0.83 8.64
C ALA A 235 4.02 -0.40 8.54
N ASN A 236 4.43 0.50 9.43
CA ASN A 236 5.80 0.96 9.71
C ASN A 236 6.82 0.76 8.57
N ARG A 237 6.69 1.62 7.55
CA ARG A 237 7.64 1.73 6.45
C ARG A 237 8.48 2.99 6.60
N ALA A 238 9.69 2.98 6.05
CA ALA A 238 10.51 4.17 5.86
C ALA A 238 10.84 4.36 4.39
N VAL A 239 10.81 5.61 3.92
CA VAL A 239 11.14 5.98 2.55
C VAL A 239 12.41 6.82 2.56
N ILE A 240 13.38 6.48 1.71
CA ILE A 240 14.61 7.24 1.48
C ILE A 240 14.70 7.59 -0.01
N VAL A 241 14.77 8.88 -0.33
CA VAL A 241 14.94 9.40 -1.70
C VAL A 241 16.38 9.87 -1.90
N LYS A 242 17.00 9.47 -3.00
CA LYS A 242 18.42 9.73 -3.31
C LYS A 242 18.61 10.34 -4.70
N ASP A 243 19.48 11.36 -4.79
CA ASP A 243 20.10 11.83 -6.04
C ASP A 243 21.52 11.27 -6.09
N GLY A 244 21.73 10.20 -6.87
CA GLY A 244 22.94 9.38 -6.79
C GLY A 244 23.10 8.75 -5.40
N ILE A 245 24.22 9.03 -4.73
CA ILE A 245 24.47 8.54 -3.37
C ILE A 245 23.87 9.43 -2.28
N LYS A 246 23.47 10.66 -2.60
CA LYS A 246 23.05 11.66 -1.63
C LYS A 246 21.59 11.43 -1.24
N ILE A 247 21.31 11.29 0.07
CA ILE A 247 19.95 11.32 0.61
C ILE A 247 19.43 12.75 0.52
N ILE A 248 18.29 12.94 -0.14
CA ILE A 248 17.66 14.25 -0.40
C ILE A 248 16.25 14.36 0.18
N GLY A 249 15.63 13.24 0.57
CA GLY A 249 14.33 13.19 1.23
C GLY A 249 14.19 11.92 2.06
N ALA A 250 13.48 12.00 3.18
CA ALA A 250 13.22 10.86 4.04
C ALA A 250 11.99 11.07 4.93
N TRP A 251 11.16 10.04 5.09
CA TRP A 251 9.96 10.08 5.93
C TRP A 251 9.50 8.68 6.34
N LEU A 252 8.59 8.62 7.33
CA LEU A 252 7.86 7.40 7.69
C LEU A 252 6.55 7.32 6.92
N ASP A 253 6.13 6.09 6.64
CA ASP A 253 5.01 5.80 5.77
C ASP A 253 4.17 4.63 6.33
N ALA A 254 2.84 4.76 6.21
CA ALA A 254 1.85 3.82 6.74
C ALA A 254 1.21 2.86 5.70
N GLY A 255 1.70 2.82 4.47
CA GLY A 255 1.28 1.81 3.50
C GLY A 255 -0.11 2.03 2.93
N ARG A 256 -0.74 0.92 2.53
CA ARG A 256 -2.05 0.91 1.89
C ARG A 256 -3.11 1.62 2.74
N HIS A 257 -4.03 2.28 2.01
CA HIS A 257 -5.22 3.02 2.46
C HIS A 257 -4.97 4.41 3.06
N ASP A 258 -3.83 4.66 3.71
CA ASP A 258 -3.48 5.98 4.25
C ASP A 258 -1.98 6.06 4.56
N ALA A 259 -1.14 6.46 3.59
CA ALA A 259 0.31 6.32 3.74
C ALA A 259 0.99 7.54 4.40
N PHE A 260 0.33 8.70 4.46
CA PHE A 260 0.90 9.89 5.11
C PHE A 260 1.01 9.66 6.62
N ALA A 261 2.21 9.32 7.08
CA ALA A 261 2.47 9.11 8.50
C ALA A 261 3.11 10.34 9.15
N CYS A 262 4.44 10.47 9.10
CA CYS A 262 5.15 11.55 9.79
C CYS A 262 6.63 11.65 9.40
N SER A 263 7.30 12.72 9.87
CA SER A 263 8.76 12.85 9.76
C SER A 263 9.48 11.77 10.56
N LEU A 264 10.79 11.62 10.34
CA LEU A 264 11.58 10.69 11.17
C LEU A 264 11.67 11.13 12.65
N LYS A 265 11.26 12.35 12.99
CA LYS A 265 11.11 12.80 14.39
C LYS A 265 9.73 12.49 14.98
N GLY A 266 8.87 11.80 14.23
CA GLY A 266 7.52 11.43 14.65
C GLY A 266 6.52 12.59 14.65
N ARG A 267 6.78 13.67 13.89
CA ARG A 267 5.90 14.85 13.81
C ARG A 267 5.04 14.83 12.55
N ARG A 268 3.78 15.22 12.69
CA ARG A 268 2.82 15.39 11.59
C ARG A 268 3.02 16.72 10.86
N LEU A 269 2.40 16.84 9.69
CA LEU A 269 2.41 18.06 8.87
C LEU A 269 2.04 19.30 9.68
N GLU A 270 0.95 19.25 10.44
CA GLU A 270 0.44 20.38 11.22
C GLU A 270 1.44 20.79 12.31
N GLU A 271 2.11 19.82 12.93
CA GLU A 271 3.10 20.06 13.97
C GLU A 271 4.37 20.70 13.38
N ILE A 272 4.75 20.33 12.16
CA ILE A 272 5.94 20.85 11.46
C ILE A 272 5.68 22.24 10.90
N THR A 273 4.54 22.44 10.25
CA THR A 273 4.24 23.65 9.46
C THR A 273 3.43 24.69 10.22
N GLY A 274 2.77 24.30 11.31
CA GLY A 274 1.84 25.15 12.06
C GLY A 274 0.53 25.46 11.32
N LYS A 275 0.25 24.76 10.21
CA LYS A 275 -0.91 24.99 9.34
C LYS A 275 -1.81 23.77 9.38
N SER A 276 -3.12 23.99 9.37
CA SER A 276 -4.07 22.93 9.02
C SER A 276 -3.84 22.45 7.59
N TRP A 277 -4.34 21.25 7.26
CA TRP A 277 -4.31 20.75 5.89
C TRP A 277 -4.85 21.75 4.85
N GLY A 278 -5.97 22.42 5.14
CA GLY A 278 -6.60 23.37 4.22
C GLY A 278 -5.69 24.57 3.94
N GLU A 279 -5.09 25.14 4.98
CA GLU A 279 -4.15 26.26 4.88
C GLU A 279 -2.82 25.85 4.20
N TRP A 280 -2.39 24.61 4.42
CA TRP A 280 -1.18 24.09 3.79
C TRP A 280 -1.41 23.81 2.30
N VAL A 281 -2.46 23.08 1.95
CA VAL A 281 -2.72 22.65 0.57
C VAL A 281 -3.05 23.83 -0.35
N ASP A 282 -3.67 24.90 0.19
CA ASP A 282 -3.95 26.13 -0.55
C ASP A 282 -2.70 26.75 -1.21
N GLN A 283 -1.52 26.54 -0.62
CA GLN A 283 -0.23 27.05 -1.11
C GLN A 283 0.29 26.30 -2.32
N TYR A 284 -0.26 25.12 -2.57
CA TYR A 284 0.16 24.21 -3.63
C TYR A 284 -0.89 24.09 -4.74
N ILE A 285 -1.90 24.96 -4.78
CA ILE A 285 -2.92 24.97 -5.84
C ILE A 285 -2.59 26.02 -6.90
N ASP A 286 -2.75 25.67 -8.18
CA ASP A 286 -2.72 26.68 -9.24
C ASP A 286 -4.01 27.51 -9.28
N HIS A 287 -4.05 28.56 -8.46
CA HIS A 287 -5.17 29.52 -8.42
C HIS A 287 -5.36 30.31 -9.71
N GLN A 288 -4.37 30.31 -10.62
CA GLN A 288 -4.50 31.00 -11.90
C GLN A 288 -5.18 30.14 -12.97
N ASN A 289 -5.28 28.83 -12.74
CA ASN A 289 -5.93 27.89 -13.62
C ASN A 289 -7.40 28.31 -13.88
N PRO A 290 -7.82 28.49 -15.15
CA PRO A 290 -9.18 28.93 -15.47
C PRO A 290 -10.28 28.01 -14.94
N GLN A 291 -10.03 26.70 -14.90
CA GLN A 291 -10.97 25.72 -14.36
C GLN A 291 -11.11 25.87 -12.84
N GLU A 292 -10.00 26.06 -12.12
CA GLU A 292 -10.02 26.26 -10.67
C GLU A 292 -10.85 27.50 -10.29
N LYS A 293 -10.64 28.62 -11.00
CA LYS A 293 -11.41 29.86 -10.82
C LYS A 293 -12.90 29.68 -11.12
N LEU A 294 -13.23 28.90 -12.15
CA LEU A 294 -14.62 28.65 -12.52
C LEU A 294 -15.33 27.85 -11.43
N ILE A 295 -14.73 26.74 -10.98
CA ILE A 295 -15.37 25.85 -10.00
C ILE A 295 -15.39 26.51 -8.60
N SER A 296 -14.43 27.38 -8.26
CA SER A 296 -14.44 28.08 -6.95
C SER A 296 -15.63 29.02 -6.74
N GLN A 297 -16.27 29.45 -7.82
CA GLN A 297 -17.45 30.34 -7.79
C GLN A 297 -18.78 29.56 -7.81
N MET A 298 -18.75 28.24 -7.94
CA MET A 298 -19.95 27.42 -8.06
C MET A 298 -20.67 27.24 -6.72
N SER A 299 -22.00 27.17 -6.78
CA SER A 299 -22.80 26.66 -5.66
C SER A 299 -22.52 25.16 -5.46
N PRO A 300 -22.78 24.62 -4.24
CA PRO A 300 -22.62 23.19 -3.97
C PRO A 300 -23.36 22.27 -4.97
N GLU A 301 -24.60 22.62 -5.32
CA GLU A 301 -25.41 21.88 -6.28
C GLU A 301 -24.76 21.92 -7.68
N LYS A 302 -24.22 23.07 -8.08
CA LYS A 302 -23.57 23.18 -9.39
C LYS A 302 -22.28 22.37 -9.46
N VAL A 303 -21.54 22.24 -8.36
CA VAL A 303 -20.38 21.33 -8.26
C VAL A 303 -20.80 19.87 -8.49
N ILE A 304 -21.90 19.41 -7.89
CA ILE A 304 -22.44 18.06 -8.10
C ILE A 304 -22.87 17.85 -9.56
N GLU A 305 -23.55 18.84 -10.15
CA GLU A 305 -23.92 18.82 -11.56
C GLU A 305 -22.71 18.69 -12.47
N THR A 306 -21.70 19.55 -12.28
CA THR A 306 -20.46 19.54 -13.06
C THR A 306 -19.71 18.21 -12.92
N TYR A 307 -19.68 17.60 -11.73
CA TYR A 307 -19.09 16.28 -11.52
C TYR A 307 -19.74 15.21 -12.40
N TYR A 308 -21.08 15.11 -12.41
CA TYR A 308 -21.78 14.09 -13.20
C TYR A 308 -21.85 14.43 -14.70
N GLU A 309 -21.91 15.70 -15.08
CA GLU A 309 -21.76 16.14 -16.47
C GLU A 309 -20.40 15.71 -17.02
N ALA A 310 -19.33 15.91 -16.25
CA ALA A 310 -17.97 15.49 -16.62
C ALA A 310 -17.86 13.97 -16.76
N ILE A 311 -18.42 13.20 -15.81
CA ILE A 311 -18.48 11.73 -15.92
C ILE A 311 -19.22 11.30 -17.18
N ASN A 312 -20.41 11.87 -17.44
CA ASN A 312 -21.22 11.51 -18.60
C ASN A 312 -20.51 11.83 -19.93
N ASN A 313 -19.62 12.83 -19.93
CA ASN A 313 -18.82 13.22 -21.08
C ASN A 313 -17.45 12.51 -21.13
N ASN A 314 -17.18 11.56 -20.22
CA ASN A 314 -15.90 10.85 -20.11
C ASN A 314 -14.71 11.82 -19.92
N ASP A 315 -14.90 12.84 -19.08
CA ASP A 315 -13.91 13.84 -18.70
C ASP A 315 -13.52 13.69 -17.21
N PRO A 316 -12.64 12.72 -16.87
CA PRO A 316 -12.24 12.50 -15.48
C PRO A 316 -11.49 13.69 -14.89
N ARG A 317 -10.81 14.49 -15.71
CA ARG A 317 -10.07 15.66 -15.22
C ARG A 317 -11.03 16.70 -14.64
N THR A 318 -12.11 17.03 -15.34
CA THR A 318 -13.12 17.96 -14.81
C THR A 318 -13.86 17.37 -13.62
N ALA A 319 -14.16 16.08 -13.62
CA ALA A 319 -14.76 15.44 -12.46
C ALA A 319 -13.85 15.54 -11.22
N HIS A 320 -12.56 15.19 -11.32
CA HIS A 320 -11.60 15.32 -10.23
C HIS A 320 -11.35 16.78 -9.79
N ALA A 321 -11.48 17.75 -10.70
CA ALA A 321 -11.37 19.17 -10.35
C ALA A 321 -12.47 19.64 -9.38
N THR A 322 -13.60 18.92 -9.33
CA THR A 322 -14.71 19.22 -8.40
C THR A 322 -14.51 18.62 -7.01
N GLU A 323 -13.46 17.82 -6.79
CA GLU A 323 -13.18 17.12 -5.54
C GLU A 323 -12.23 17.90 -4.62
N THR A 324 -12.29 17.64 -3.30
CA THR A 324 -11.31 18.19 -2.35
C THR A 324 -9.94 17.58 -2.61
N ARG A 325 -8.86 18.30 -2.34
CA ARG A 325 -7.50 17.77 -2.46
C ARG A 325 -7.29 16.61 -1.49
N ARG A 326 -7.90 16.66 -0.30
CA ARG A 326 -7.94 15.54 0.64
C ARG A 326 -8.55 14.29 0.03
N ARG A 327 -9.66 14.42 -0.69
CA ARG A 327 -10.27 13.30 -1.42
C ARG A 327 -9.34 12.81 -2.52
N LEU A 328 -8.74 13.72 -3.29
CA LEU A 328 -7.80 13.34 -4.35
C LEU A 328 -6.61 12.54 -3.83
N VAL A 329 -5.96 12.98 -2.75
CA VAL A 329 -4.80 12.25 -2.19
C VAL A 329 -5.20 10.87 -1.65
N SER A 330 -6.46 10.64 -1.29
CA SER A 330 -6.91 9.29 -0.90
C SER A 330 -6.78 8.27 -2.05
N TYR A 331 -6.86 8.71 -3.31
CA TYR A 331 -6.63 7.84 -4.48
C TYR A 331 -5.17 7.40 -4.63
N LEU A 332 -4.22 8.08 -3.99
CA LEU A 332 -2.82 7.64 -3.94
C LEU A 332 -2.68 6.33 -3.17
N PHE A 333 -3.51 6.09 -2.16
CA PHE A 333 -3.31 4.98 -1.22
C PHE A 333 -4.41 3.92 -1.30
N ARG A 334 -5.54 4.23 -1.96
CA ARG A 334 -6.65 3.32 -2.16
C ARG A 334 -6.19 2.08 -2.95
N ASN A 335 -6.38 0.91 -2.35
CA ASN A 335 -6.07 -0.41 -2.94
C ASN A 335 -4.65 -0.48 -3.54
N MET A 336 -3.72 0.29 -2.99
CA MET A 336 -2.35 0.40 -3.46
C MET A 336 -1.58 -0.91 -3.26
N ASP A 337 -0.77 -1.30 -4.24
CA ASP A 337 0.26 -2.33 -4.09
C ASP A 337 1.27 -1.91 -3.01
N ASN A 338 1.48 -2.78 -2.03
CA ASN A 338 2.30 -2.52 -0.84
C ASN A 338 3.80 -2.37 -1.16
N ASN A 339 4.23 -2.71 -2.38
CA ASN A 339 5.58 -2.45 -2.91
C ASN A 339 5.74 -1.06 -3.55
N ARG A 340 4.71 -0.21 -3.51
CA ARG A 340 4.70 1.13 -4.11
C ARG A 340 4.56 2.23 -3.06
N LEU A 341 4.90 3.45 -3.46
CA LEU A 341 4.66 4.68 -2.69
C LEU A 341 3.21 5.15 -2.78
N TYR A 342 2.63 5.02 -3.98
CA TYR A 342 1.27 5.42 -4.30
C TYR A 342 0.77 4.60 -5.50
N ASN A 343 -0.54 4.67 -5.75
CA ASN A 343 -1.24 3.82 -6.70
C ASN A 343 -1.27 4.39 -8.13
N TYR A 344 -0.30 4.01 -8.95
CA TYR A 344 -0.24 4.46 -10.35
C TYR A 344 -1.47 4.11 -11.22
N SER A 345 -2.30 3.12 -10.88
CA SER A 345 -3.41 2.69 -11.75
C SER A 345 -4.42 3.81 -11.97
N TYR A 346 -4.72 4.58 -10.91
CA TYR A 346 -5.58 5.75 -10.95
C TYR A 346 -5.02 6.85 -11.83
N ALA A 347 -3.69 7.04 -11.83
CA ALA A 347 -3.03 8.01 -12.71
C ALA A 347 -3.20 7.67 -14.20
N THR A 348 -3.31 6.39 -14.54
CA THR A 348 -3.22 5.92 -15.94
C THR A 348 -4.55 5.78 -16.66
N ASN A 349 -5.66 5.44 -16.00
CA ASN A 349 -6.91 5.22 -16.73
C ASN A 349 -8.21 5.43 -15.94
N ASP A 350 -8.16 5.60 -14.62
CA ASP A 350 -9.33 5.64 -13.73
C ASP A 350 -10.41 4.58 -14.09
N ALA A 351 -9.95 3.43 -14.59
CA ALA A 351 -10.79 2.54 -15.40
C ALA A 351 -11.89 1.85 -14.58
N ASP A 352 -11.67 1.74 -13.27
CA ASP A 352 -12.58 1.10 -12.34
C ASP A 352 -13.49 2.12 -11.60
N GLU A 353 -13.25 3.42 -11.76
CA GLU A 353 -14.10 4.51 -11.22
C GLU A 353 -14.80 5.30 -12.34
N ILE A 354 -14.35 6.52 -12.67
CA ILE A 354 -15.05 7.37 -13.65
C ILE A 354 -15.05 6.70 -15.02
N GLY A 355 -13.93 6.08 -15.42
CA GLY A 355 -13.80 5.38 -16.70
C GLY A 355 -14.72 4.16 -16.85
N ASN A 356 -15.24 3.61 -15.75
CA ASN A 356 -16.20 2.50 -15.78
C ASN A 356 -17.63 2.97 -16.06
N ILE A 357 -17.95 4.25 -15.86
CA ILE A 357 -19.29 4.80 -16.03
C ILE A 357 -19.46 5.24 -17.51
N THR A 358 -20.43 4.65 -18.21
CA THR A 358 -20.73 4.99 -19.62
C THR A 358 -21.80 6.04 -19.78
N ARG A 359 -22.61 6.25 -18.74
CA ARG A 359 -23.64 7.28 -18.69
C ARG A 359 -23.88 7.67 -17.24
N ALA A 360 -24.02 8.96 -16.99
CA ALA A 360 -24.48 9.47 -15.72
C ALA A 360 -25.53 10.56 -15.93
N ARG A 361 -26.68 10.43 -15.27
CA ARG A 361 -27.74 11.44 -15.35
C ARG A 361 -28.30 11.72 -13.98
N ILE A 362 -28.15 12.95 -13.52
CA ILE A 362 -28.80 13.41 -12.30
C ILE A 362 -30.31 13.40 -12.51
N ILE A 363 -31.03 12.82 -11.55
CA ILE A 363 -32.48 12.88 -11.46
C ILE A 363 -32.89 13.96 -10.47
N ARG A 364 -32.23 14.01 -9.31
CA ARG A 364 -32.58 14.95 -8.24
C ARG A 364 -31.41 15.21 -7.30
N ILE A 365 -31.28 16.45 -6.82
CA ILE A 365 -30.38 16.86 -5.74
C ILE A 365 -31.24 17.43 -4.63
N GLN A 366 -31.04 16.98 -3.38
CA GLN A 366 -31.79 17.45 -2.22
C GLN A 366 -30.81 17.74 -1.07
N PRO A 367 -30.82 18.93 -0.47
CA PRO A 367 -30.04 19.19 0.73
C PRO A 367 -30.51 18.31 1.89
N ILE A 368 -29.58 17.86 2.72
CA ILE A 368 -29.85 17.10 3.93
C ILE A 368 -29.51 17.99 5.13
N ASN A 369 -30.49 18.17 6.01
CA ASN A 369 -30.22 18.75 7.33
C ASN A 369 -29.70 17.63 8.25
N ASP A 370 -28.38 17.52 8.34
CA ASP A 370 -27.73 16.58 9.25
C ASP A 370 -27.35 17.29 10.57
N PRO A 371 -27.94 16.90 11.71
CA PRO A 371 -27.61 17.42 13.02
C PRO A 371 -26.11 17.36 13.35
N ALA A 372 -25.37 16.36 12.85
CA ALA A 372 -23.93 16.22 13.09
C ALA A 372 -23.10 17.32 12.41
N THR A 373 -23.67 18.00 11.42
CA THR A 373 -23.07 19.14 10.72
C THR A 373 -23.78 20.47 11.04
N ALA A 374 -24.76 20.45 11.95
CA ALA A 374 -25.49 21.66 12.33
C ALA A 374 -24.53 22.70 12.95
N GLY A 375 -24.55 23.92 12.43
CA GLY A 375 -23.66 25.01 12.84
C GLY A 375 -22.30 25.04 12.15
N ARG A 376 -22.06 24.16 11.16
CA ARG A 376 -20.87 24.22 10.30
C ARG A 376 -21.19 24.82 8.95
N ASP A 377 -20.74 26.05 8.73
CA ASP A 377 -20.98 26.77 7.47
C ASP A 377 -20.08 26.29 6.32
N ASP A 378 -19.00 25.56 6.65
CA ASP A 378 -18.01 25.05 5.71
C ASP A 378 -18.32 23.67 5.13
N VAL A 379 -19.43 23.04 5.56
CA VAL A 379 -19.85 21.68 5.15
C VAL A 379 -21.33 21.66 4.79
N LYS A 380 -21.66 20.99 3.68
CA LYS A 380 -23.04 20.75 3.25
C LYS A 380 -23.22 19.30 2.81
N LYS A 381 -24.37 18.73 3.15
CA LYS A 381 -24.73 17.36 2.74
C LYS A 381 -25.90 17.36 1.77
N PHE A 382 -25.85 16.47 0.79
CA PHE A 382 -26.88 16.31 -0.23
C PHE A 382 -27.22 14.84 -0.46
N MET A 383 -28.49 14.55 -0.64
CA MET A 383 -28.98 13.30 -1.21
C MET A 383 -29.13 13.51 -2.72
N VAL A 384 -28.43 12.71 -3.50
CA VAL A 384 -28.40 12.80 -4.96
C VAL A 384 -28.94 11.51 -5.56
N GLU A 385 -30.06 11.62 -6.27
CA GLU A 385 -30.59 10.54 -7.09
C GLU A 385 -29.97 10.65 -8.49
N VAL A 386 -29.31 9.58 -8.92
CA VAL A 386 -28.61 9.50 -10.21
C VAL A 386 -28.97 8.20 -10.92
N ASP A 387 -29.02 8.24 -12.24
CA ASP A 387 -29.16 7.09 -13.13
C ASP A 387 -27.82 6.83 -13.80
N LEU A 388 -27.18 5.70 -13.46
CA LEU A 388 -25.85 5.34 -13.93
C LEU A 388 -25.90 4.13 -14.85
N ASN A 389 -25.07 4.12 -15.90
CA ASN A 389 -24.72 2.89 -16.62
C ASN A 389 -23.23 2.61 -16.43
N VAL A 390 -22.88 1.36 -16.14
CA VAL A 390 -21.49 0.93 -15.97
C VAL A 390 -21.11 -0.13 -17.01
N ARG A 391 -19.82 -0.22 -17.34
CA ARG A 391 -19.29 -1.28 -18.22
C ARG A 391 -19.19 -2.61 -17.47
N ARG A 392 -18.73 -2.56 -16.23
CA ARG A 392 -18.56 -3.71 -15.34
C ARG A 392 -19.13 -3.41 -13.96
N VAL A 393 -19.77 -4.40 -13.37
CA VAL A 393 -20.16 -4.38 -11.97
C VAL A 393 -18.90 -4.48 -11.11
N VAL A 394 -18.59 -3.41 -10.38
CA VAL A 394 -17.47 -3.38 -9.42
C VAL A 394 -18.04 -3.14 -8.02
N THR A 395 -18.59 -1.95 -7.80
CA THR A 395 -19.22 -1.55 -6.52
C THR A 395 -20.73 -1.35 -6.63
N TYR A 396 -21.26 -1.17 -7.84
CA TYR A 396 -22.69 -0.97 -8.11
C TYR A 396 -23.06 -1.38 -9.54
N ASP A 397 -24.28 -1.86 -9.73
CA ASP A 397 -24.85 -2.12 -11.07
C ASP A 397 -25.43 -0.85 -11.69
N SER A 398 -25.70 -0.91 -12.99
CA SER A 398 -26.47 0.10 -13.72
C SER A 398 -27.89 0.29 -13.13
N GLY A 399 -28.43 1.49 -13.30
CA GLY A 399 -29.77 1.89 -12.88
C GLY A 399 -29.76 3.08 -11.90
N ARG A 400 -30.92 3.30 -11.28
CA ARG A 400 -31.10 4.40 -10.33
C ARG A 400 -30.44 4.10 -9.00
N ARG A 401 -29.74 5.10 -8.47
CA ARG A 401 -29.02 5.07 -7.20
C ARG A 401 -29.29 6.34 -6.43
N ILE A 402 -29.36 6.20 -5.12
CA ILE A 402 -29.34 7.32 -4.18
C ILE A 402 -27.96 7.31 -3.54
N LEU A 403 -27.26 8.42 -3.65
CA LEU A 403 -25.92 8.63 -3.11
C LEU A 403 -25.92 9.87 -2.22
N PHE A 404 -25.04 9.87 -1.24
CA PHE A 404 -24.95 10.92 -0.23
C PHE A 404 -23.63 11.66 -0.41
N PHE A 405 -23.74 12.93 -0.76
CA PHE A 405 -22.60 13.80 -1.04
C PHE A 405 -22.33 14.67 0.18
N THR A 406 -21.07 14.71 0.63
CA THR A 406 -20.59 15.77 1.52
C THR A 406 -19.73 16.72 0.70
N LEU A 407 -20.10 17.99 0.68
CA LEU A 407 -19.30 19.05 0.10
C LEU A 407 -18.66 19.88 1.21
N ARG A 408 -17.46 20.39 0.94
CA ARG A 408 -16.66 21.17 1.88
C ARG A 408 -16.01 22.35 1.19
N GLN A 409 -15.90 23.47 1.90
CA GLN A 409 -14.92 24.51 1.59
C GLN A 409 -13.59 24.16 2.27
N GLU A 410 -12.79 23.32 1.62
CA GLU A 410 -11.53 22.79 2.19
C GLU A 410 -10.48 23.87 2.42
N THR A 411 -10.44 24.85 1.51
CA THR A 411 -9.52 25.99 1.57
C THR A 411 -10.32 27.30 1.53
N PRO A 412 -9.72 28.42 1.94
CA PRO A 412 -10.36 29.72 1.84
C PRO A 412 -10.66 30.18 0.41
N THR A 413 -9.99 29.61 -0.60
CA THR A 413 -9.94 30.18 -1.96
C THR A 413 -10.61 29.29 -3.02
N THR A 414 -10.70 27.97 -2.78
CA THR A 414 -11.17 27.00 -3.78
C THR A 414 -12.69 26.87 -3.84
N GLY A 415 -13.44 27.51 -2.94
CA GLY A 415 -14.90 27.36 -2.87
C GLY A 415 -15.34 25.93 -2.50
N TRP A 416 -16.55 25.54 -2.92
CA TRP A 416 -17.13 24.23 -2.61
C TRP A 416 -16.52 23.10 -3.44
N ARG A 417 -16.19 21.98 -2.80
CA ARG A 417 -15.69 20.76 -3.45
C ARG A 417 -16.30 19.51 -2.82
N ILE A 418 -16.35 18.41 -3.58
CA ILE A 418 -16.83 17.10 -3.12
C ILE A 418 -15.77 16.47 -2.21
N ASP A 419 -16.12 16.28 -0.95
CA ASP A 419 -15.26 15.66 0.07
C ASP A 419 -15.52 14.14 0.13
N THR A 420 -16.78 13.74 0.14
CA THR A 420 -17.18 12.33 0.18
C THR A 420 -18.41 12.05 -0.67
N ILE A 421 -18.47 10.82 -1.20
CA ILE A 421 -19.64 10.23 -1.85
C ILE A 421 -19.86 8.88 -1.18
N GLY A 422 -20.98 8.74 -0.48
CA GLY A 422 -21.37 7.55 0.27
C GLY A 422 -22.65 6.90 -0.27
N THR A 423 -22.87 5.65 0.11
CA THR A 423 -24.12 4.90 -0.15
C THR A 423 -25.12 4.99 1.00
N GLY A 424 -24.76 5.66 2.10
CA GLY A 424 -25.61 5.99 3.24
C GLY A 424 -25.36 7.41 3.76
N PRO A 425 -26.28 7.98 4.56
CA PRO A 425 -26.25 9.37 5.06
C PRO A 425 -25.11 9.71 6.02
#